data_AF-A0A5N7Z9F2-F1
#
_entry.id   AF-A0A5N7Z9F2-F1
#
_cell.length_a   1.000
_cell.length_b   1.000
_cell.length_c   1.000
_cell.angle_alpha   90.00
_cell.angle_beta   90.00
_cell.angle_gamma   90.00
#
_symmetry.space_group_name_H-M   'P 1'
#
loop_
_entity.id
_entity.type
_entity.pdbx_description
1 polymer ?
#
loop_
_entity_poly.entity_id
_entity_poly.type
_entity_poly.pdbx_seq_one_letter_code
_entity_poly.pdbx_strand_id
1 'polypeptide(L)'
;MRNNYLLLLLVYVFSINLYAQAPGCANVKGGDVNGNPVATICNPGECRQIKATYLETGGTNTYTVSPIPYAPPFPFVGGNAIPIIADDDWSQIINLGFKFCFFNQSYTKALICDNGALSFSIAGAGGTPGGLYTPGSDSGYSFNTPIPQSASTVPYRNAVFGVLQDLNPVVSPANHSSALPARSLAGRSRRRRPPAPPLARQRRDGHVPSR
;
A
#
# COMPACT_ATOMS: atom_id res chain seq x y z
N MET A 1 -43.12 -16.34 37.67
CA MET A 1 -41.89 -15.53 37.74
C MET A 1 -40.66 -16.43 37.67
N ARG A 2 -40.30 -16.95 36.49
CA ARG A 2 -39.15 -17.86 36.34
C ARG A 2 -38.89 -18.03 34.84
N ASN A 3 -37.96 -17.25 34.28
CA ASN A 3 -37.23 -17.53 33.03
C ASN A 3 -36.31 -16.38 32.59
N ASN A 4 -36.39 -15.19 33.21
CA ASN A 4 -35.54 -14.06 32.82
C ASN A 4 -34.17 -14.06 33.52
N TYR A 5 -33.99 -14.85 34.58
CA TYR A 5 -32.73 -14.93 35.34
C TYR A 5 -31.65 -15.75 34.63
N LEU A 6 -32.03 -16.69 33.76
CA LEU A 6 -31.08 -17.51 33.00
C LEU A 6 -30.33 -16.66 31.94
N LEU A 7 -31.05 -15.72 31.31
CA LEU A 7 -30.47 -14.82 30.32
C LEU A 7 -29.47 -13.84 30.98
N LEU A 8 -29.79 -13.34 32.17
CA LEU A 8 -28.90 -12.48 32.97
C LEU A 8 -27.64 -13.22 33.43
N LEU A 9 -27.75 -14.49 33.82
CA LEU A 9 -26.61 -15.34 34.15
C LEU A 9 -25.70 -15.57 32.94
N LEU A 10 -26.28 -15.83 31.76
CA LEU A 10 -25.52 -16.04 30.52
C LEU A 10 -24.74 -14.79 30.08
N VAL A 11 -25.31 -13.59 30.24
CA VAL A 11 -24.63 -12.32 29.95
C VAL A 11 -23.50 -12.04 30.95
N TYR A 12 -23.69 -12.39 32.22
CA TYR A 12 -22.65 -12.25 33.26
C TYR A 12 -21.47 -13.21 33.04
N VAL A 13 -21.74 -14.45 32.60
CA VAL A 13 -20.69 -15.45 32.33
C VAL A 13 -19.91 -15.15 31.05
N PHE A 14 -20.50 -14.50 30.05
CA PHE A 14 -19.80 -14.09 28.81
C PHE A 14 -18.99 -12.79 28.92
N SER A 15 -19.03 -12.11 30.09
CA SER A 15 -18.35 -10.83 30.31
C SER A 15 -16.91 -10.96 30.85
N ILE A 16 -16.37 -12.17 31.00
CA ILE A 16 -15.03 -12.35 31.57
C ILE A 16 -13.91 -12.28 30.52
N ASN A 17 -13.14 -11.20 30.64
CA ASN A 17 -11.75 -10.99 30.21
C ASN A 17 -11.44 -11.20 28.72
N LEU A 18 -11.69 -10.14 27.95
CA LEU A 18 -10.85 -9.85 26.79
C LEU A 18 -9.45 -9.49 27.31
N TYR A 19 -8.54 -10.46 27.32
CA TYR A 19 -7.11 -10.15 27.33
C TYR A 19 -6.79 -9.54 25.97
N ALA A 20 -6.86 -8.22 25.87
CA ALA A 20 -6.17 -7.51 24.80
C ALA A 20 -4.66 -7.77 25.01
N GLN A 21 -4.15 -8.79 24.33
CA GLN A 21 -2.74 -9.11 24.31
C GLN A 21 -2.04 -8.05 23.47
N ALA A 22 -1.55 -7.01 24.12
CA ALA A 22 -0.34 -6.35 23.68
C ALA A 22 0.53 -6.12 24.91
N PRO A 23 1.83 -6.50 24.91
CA PRO A 23 2.76 -5.94 25.86
C PRO A 23 2.62 -4.41 25.74
N GLY A 24 2.54 -3.69 26.86
CA GLY A 24 2.28 -2.25 26.87
C GLY A 24 3.19 -1.45 25.91
N CYS A 25 2.96 -0.14 25.76
CA CYS A 25 3.82 0.69 24.91
C CYS A 25 5.30 0.42 25.19
N ALA A 26 6.07 0.15 24.13
CA ALA A 26 7.50 -0.16 24.25
C ALA A 26 8.18 0.89 25.14
N ASN A 27 8.88 0.43 26.17
CA ASN A 27 9.55 1.30 27.12
C ASN A 27 10.97 0.79 27.38
N VAL A 28 11.89 1.72 27.55
CA VAL A 28 13.26 1.47 28.01
C VAL A 28 13.50 2.38 29.21
N LYS A 29 13.92 1.79 30.33
CA LYS A 29 14.34 2.50 31.53
C LYS A 29 15.84 2.26 31.74
N GLY A 30 16.63 3.31 31.58
CA GLY A 30 18.07 3.32 31.86
C GLY A 30 18.40 3.85 33.26
N GLY A 31 19.53 3.43 33.82
CA GLY A 31 20.05 3.90 35.10
C GLY A 31 21.42 3.30 35.42
N ASP A 32 21.90 3.53 36.64
CA ASP A 32 23.03 2.79 37.20
C ASP A 32 22.67 1.31 37.45
N VAL A 33 23.59 0.52 38.00
CA VAL A 33 23.36 -0.90 38.29
C VAL A 33 22.19 -1.17 39.26
N ASN A 34 21.78 -0.16 40.03
CA ASN A 34 20.68 -0.19 40.98
C ASN A 34 19.38 0.46 40.44
N GLY A 35 19.40 1.00 39.20
CA GLY A 35 18.25 1.63 38.56
C GLY A 35 18.02 3.10 38.94
N ASN A 36 19.01 3.77 39.53
CA ASN A 36 18.98 5.21 39.82
C ASN A 36 19.51 6.04 38.64
N PRO A 37 19.27 7.37 38.59
CA PRO A 37 19.92 8.25 37.63
C PRO A 37 21.44 8.11 37.69
N VAL A 38 22.09 8.03 36.53
CA VAL A 38 23.55 7.91 36.45
C VAL A 38 24.20 9.21 36.91
N ALA A 39 25.06 9.13 37.92
CA ALA A 39 25.78 10.28 38.43
C ALA A 39 26.76 10.85 37.38
N THR A 40 26.91 12.17 37.37
CA THR A 40 27.81 12.90 36.46
C THR A 40 29.26 12.44 36.63
N ILE A 41 29.98 12.30 35.51
CA ILE A 41 31.41 11.99 35.51
C ILE A 41 32.21 13.31 35.60
N CYS A 42 33.07 13.43 36.60
CA CYS A 42 33.77 14.69 36.90
C CYS A 42 35.28 14.63 36.65
N ASN A 43 35.87 13.45 36.50
CA ASN A 43 37.32 13.29 36.36
C ASN A 43 37.70 12.42 35.15
N PRO A 44 38.81 12.76 34.44
CA PRO A 44 39.33 11.92 33.37
C PRO A 44 39.69 10.51 33.89
N GLY A 45 39.22 9.47 33.20
CA GLY A 45 39.47 8.06 33.55
C GLY A 45 38.40 7.41 34.44
N GLU A 46 37.38 8.17 34.88
CA GLU A 46 36.25 7.58 35.60
C GLU A 46 35.35 6.76 34.66
N CYS A 47 35.02 5.54 35.11
CA CYS A 47 34.04 4.67 34.45
C CYS A 47 32.78 4.54 35.32
N ARG A 48 31.61 4.38 34.69
CA ARG A 48 30.35 4.03 35.34
C ARG A 48 29.70 2.88 34.61
N GLN A 49 29.18 1.92 35.37
CA GLN A 49 28.35 0.88 34.81
C GLN A 49 26.91 1.37 34.71
N ILE A 50 26.37 1.31 33.50
CA ILE A 50 24.98 1.63 33.20
C ILE A 50 24.23 0.33 32.90
N LYS A 51 22.97 0.29 33.32
CA LYS A 51 22.04 -0.81 33.07
C LYS A 51 20.77 -0.25 32.46
N ALA A 52 20.23 -0.96 31.48
CA ALA A 52 18.92 -0.66 30.92
C ALA A 52 18.02 -1.88 31.07
N THR A 53 16.77 -1.63 31.45
CA THR A 53 15.69 -2.61 31.39
C THR A 53 14.71 -2.15 30.34
N TYR A 54 14.27 -3.05 29.48
CA TYR A 54 13.33 -2.75 28.41
C TYR A 54 12.15 -3.72 28.49
N LEU A 55 11.02 -3.30 27.94
CA LEU A 55 9.87 -4.16 27.78
C LEU A 55 10.16 -5.20 26.69
N GLU A 56 10.16 -6.47 27.06
CA GLU A 56 10.25 -7.58 26.11
C GLU A 56 8.95 -7.67 25.30
N THR A 57 9.01 -7.31 24.02
CA THR A 57 7.84 -7.32 23.11
C THR A 57 7.50 -8.72 22.58
N GLY A 58 8.21 -9.75 23.07
CA GLY A 58 8.13 -11.12 22.58
C GLY A 58 8.97 -11.33 21.31
N GLY A 59 9.51 -12.54 21.13
CA GLY A 59 10.25 -12.90 19.93
C GLY A 59 9.32 -13.11 18.73
N THR A 60 9.69 -12.62 17.55
CA THR A 60 8.98 -12.87 16.27
C THR A 60 9.29 -14.28 15.73
N ASN A 61 9.26 -15.30 16.58
CA ASN A 61 9.73 -16.65 16.25
C ASN A 61 8.59 -17.53 15.73
N THR A 62 7.34 -17.10 15.95
CA THR A 62 6.13 -17.83 15.59
C THR A 62 5.05 -16.85 15.17
N TYR A 63 4.35 -17.16 14.08
CA TYR A 63 3.18 -16.40 13.61
C TYR A 63 2.03 -17.38 13.40
N THR A 64 0.81 -16.94 13.68
CA THR A 64 -0.40 -17.70 13.36
C THR A 64 -1.11 -17.03 12.19
N VAL A 65 -1.28 -17.75 11.09
CA VAL A 65 -2.10 -17.28 9.97
C VAL A 65 -3.55 -17.65 10.26
N SER A 66 -4.43 -16.66 10.26
CA SER A 66 -5.88 -16.89 10.22
C SER A 66 -6.48 -16.17 9.01
N PRO A 67 -7.41 -16.81 8.29
CA PRO A 67 -8.10 -16.16 7.19
C PRO A 67 -9.04 -15.08 7.72
N ILE A 68 -8.97 -13.89 7.14
CA ILE A 68 -9.98 -12.85 7.34
C ILE A 68 -11.11 -13.02 6.32
N PRO A 69 -12.37 -12.74 6.68
CA PRO A 69 -13.45 -12.65 5.71
C PRO A 69 -13.12 -11.61 4.63
N TYR A 70 -13.34 -11.98 3.37
CA TYR A 70 -13.20 -11.05 2.26
C TYR A 70 -14.36 -10.04 2.28
N ALA A 71 -14.09 -8.83 2.75
CA ALA A 71 -15.06 -7.75 2.86
C ALA A 71 -14.51 -6.45 2.23
N PRO A 72 -14.42 -6.36 0.90
CA PRO A 72 -13.96 -5.14 0.25
C PRO A 72 -15.00 -4.03 0.45
N PRO A 73 -14.58 -2.80 0.79
CA PRO A 73 -15.50 -1.70 1.05
C PRO A 73 -16.24 -1.22 -0.20
N PHE A 74 -15.79 -1.63 -1.40
CA PHE A 74 -16.38 -1.24 -2.68
C PHE A 74 -16.45 -2.42 -3.67
N PRO A 75 -17.44 -2.43 -4.59
CA PRO A 75 -17.52 -3.42 -5.65
C PRO A 75 -16.31 -3.36 -6.61
N PHE A 76 -15.83 -4.51 -7.08
CA PHE A 76 -14.85 -4.60 -8.18
C PHE A 76 -15.49 -4.46 -9.58
N VAL A 77 -16.80 -4.33 -9.61
CA VAL A 77 -17.61 -4.16 -10.81
C VAL A 77 -18.25 -2.79 -10.72
N GLY A 78 -17.87 -1.90 -11.63
CA GLY A 78 -18.27 -0.51 -11.66
C GLY A 78 -17.25 0.35 -12.39
N GLY A 79 -17.59 1.63 -12.58
CA GLY A 79 -16.79 2.57 -13.36
C GLY A 79 -17.00 2.41 -14.87
N ASN A 80 -16.87 3.53 -15.59
CA ASN A 80 -16.81 3.50 -17.05
C ASN A 80 -15.35 3.35 -17.47
N ALA A 81 -15.08 2.43 -18.40
CA ALA A 81 -13.78 2.39 -19.05
C ALA A 81 -13.54 3.73 -19.76
N ILE A 82 -12.41 4.37 -19.46
CA ILE A 82 -11.97 5.58 -20.15
C ILE A 82 -10.98 5.13 -21.23
N PRO A 83 -11.32 5.23 -22.52
CA PRO A 83 -10.42 4.79 -23.58
C PRO A 83 -9.25 5.78 -23.71
N ILE A 84 -8.04 5.25 -23.60
CA ILE A 84 -6.79 5.88 -24.03
C ILE A 84 -6.16 4.86 -24.98
N ILE A 85 -6.12 5.20 -26.26
CA ILE A 85 -5.81 4.25 -27.34
C ILE A 85 -4.57 4.66 -28.14
N ALA A 86 -4.01 5.81 -27.83
CA ALA A 86 -2.77 6.32 -28.41
C ALA A 86 -1.64 6.18 -27.39
N ASP A 87 -0.42 6.16 -27.91
CA ASP A 87 0.82 6.22 -27.15
C ASP A 87 1.03 7.64 -26.62
N ASP A 88 1.44 7.75 -25.36
CA ASP A 88 1.72 9.00 -24.65
C ASP A 88 0.55 9.98 -24.66
N ASP A 89 -0.65 9.57 -24.23
CA ASP A 89 -1.85 10.42 -24.37
C ASP A 89 -2.59 10.66 -23.06
N TRP A 90 -3.00 11.92 -22.85
CA TRP A 90 -3.96 12.25 -21.80
C TRP A 90 -5.37 11.89 -22.24
N SER A 91 -6.18 11.37 -21.33
CA SER A 91 -7.59 11.14 -21.57
C SER A 91 -8.35 12.42 -21.94
N GLN A 92 -9.59 12.26 -22.39
CA GLN A 92 -10.56 13.35 -22.30
C GLN A 92 -10.87 13.69 -20.83
N ILE A 93 -11.48 14.85 -20.58
CA ILE A 93 -11.84 15.29 -19.22
C ILE A 93 -12.76 14.28 -18.54
N ILE A 94 -12.36 13.81 -17.36
CA ILE A 94 -13.17 12.96 -16.49
C ILE A 94 -13.86 13.83 -15.45
N ASN A 95 -15.19 13.79 -15.41
CA ASN A 95 -15.96 14.41 -14.32
C ASN A 95 -16.06 13.44 -13.14
N LEU A 96 -15.54 13.85 -11.98
CA LEU A 96 -15.45 12.98 -10.80
C LEU A 96 -16.81 12.75 -10.12
N GLY A 97 -17.75 13.67 -10.27
CA GLY A 97 -19.05 13.63 -9.58
C GLY A 97 -18.98 13.99 -8.08
N PHE A 98 -17.78 14.27 -7.56
CA PHE A 98 -17.55 14.75 -6.21
C PHE A 98 -16.34 15.69 -6.17
N LYS A 99 -16.13 16.36 -5.04
CA LYS A 99 -14.97 17.22 -4.78
C LYS A 99 -13.80 16.39 -4.26
N PHE A 100 -12.71 16.36 -5.00
CA PHE A 100 -11.44 15.78 -4.58
C PHE A 100 -10.48 16.89 -4.15
N CYS A 101 -9.89 16.77 -2.97
CA CYS A 101 -8.95 17.76 -2.44
C CYS A 101 -7.51 17.30 -2.68
N PHE A 102 -6.72 18.10 -3.38
CA PHE A 102 -5.32 17.82 -3.69
C PHE A 102 -4.49 19.08 -3.51
N PHE A 103 -3.47 19.02 -2.64
CA PHE A 103 -2.66 20.18 -2.22
C PHE A 103 -3.50 21.43 -1.88
N ASN A 104 -4.45 21.26 -0.96
CA ASN A 104 -5.37 22.31 -0.47
C ASN A 104 -6.32 22.91 -1.52
N GLN A 105 -6.34 22.38 -2.74
CA GLN A 105 -7.27 22.80 -3.79
C GLN A 105 -8.33 21.74 -4.03
N SER A 106 -9.55 22.19 -4.29
CA SER A 106 -10.69 21.32 -4.56
C SER A 106 -10.97 21.22 -6.05
N TYR A 107 -10.96 20.00 -6.57
CA TYR A 107 -11.16 19.69 -7.98
C TYR A 107 -12.37 18.78 -8.16
N THR A 108 -13.07 18.93 -9.28
CA THR A 108 -14.20 18.06 -9.67
C THR A 108 -13.95 17.35 -11.00
N LYS A 109 -12.77 17.54 -11.57
CA LYS A 109 -12.35 17.04 -12.88
C LYS A 109 -10.95 16.48 -12.78
N ALA A 110 -10.64 15.48 -13.61
CA ALA A 110 -9.32 14.90 -13.69
C ALA A 110 -8.97 14.49 -15.13
N LEU A 111 -7.69 14.26 -15.37
CA LEU A 111 -7.13 13.57 -16.52
C LEU A 111 -6.32 12.38 -16.02
N ILE A 112 -6.34 11.29 -16.78
CA ILE A 112 -5.42 10.17 -16.62
C ILE A 112 -4.63 10.00 -17.91
N CYS A 113 -3.40 9.51 -17.83
CA CYS A 113 -2.66 9.05 -19.02
C CYS A 113 -2.46 7.53 -18.98
N ASP A 114 -2.19 6.97 -20.15
CA ASP A 114 -1.73 5.59 -20.37
C ASP A 114 -0.51 5.21 -19.51
N ASN A 115 0.39 6.16 -19.33
CA ASN A 115 1.62 6.02 -18.56
C ASN A 115 1.42 6.08 -17.02
N GLY A 116 0.16 6.10 -16.56
CA GLY A 116 -0.17 5.87 -15.16
C GLY A 116 -0.07 7.10 -14.26
N ALA A 117 -0.20 8.31 -14.81
CA ALA A 117 -0.37 9.54 -14.04
C ALA A 117 -1.84 9.99 -14.03
N LEU A 118 -2.29 10.51 -12.88
CA LEU A 118 -3.59 11.17 -12.69
C LEU A 118 -3.34 12.64 -12.35
N SER A 119 -3.84 13.59 -13.15
CA SER A 119 -3.70 15.02 -12.88
C SER A 119 -5.05 15.72 -12.73
N PHE A 120 -5.06 16.75 -11.89
CA PHE A 120 -6.18 17.70 -11.77
C PHE A 120 -5.86 19.04 -12.44
N SER A 121 -4.65 19.19 -12.99
CA SER A 121 -4.16 20.44 -13.57
C SER A 121 -4.51 20.51 -15.07
N ILE A 122 -5.76 20.84 -15.36
CA ILE A 122 -6.31 20.84 -16.73
C ILE A 122 -6.31 22.25 -17.31
N ALA A 123 -5.59 22.47 -18.40
CA ALA A 123 -5.52 23.74 -19.10
C ALA A 123 -6.91 24.12 -19.64
N GLY A 124 -7.34 25.36 -19.39
CA GLY A 124 -8.61 25.90 -19.90
C GLY A 124 -9.88 25.34 -19.26
N ALA A 125 -9.80 24.39 -18.31
CA ALA A 125 -10.99 23.88 -17.63
C ALA A 125 -11.41 24.75 -16.43
N GLY A 126 -12.72 24.93 -16.25
CA GLY A 126 -13.25 25.61 -15.07
C GLY A 126 -12.94 24.81 -13.80
N GLY A 127 -12.40 25.49 -12.78
CA GLY A 127 -12.04 24.88 -11.49
C GLY A 127 -10.61 24.35 -11.41
N THR A 128 -9.76 24.61 -12.41
CA THR A 128 -8.35 24.19 -12.43
C THR A 128 -7.42 25.39 -12.70
N PRO A 129 -7.25 26.32 -11.73
CA PRO A 129 -6.37 27.48 -11.90
C PRO A 129 -4.94 27.04 -12.23
N GLY A 130 -4.33 27.65 -13.27
CA GLY A 130 -2.97 27.31 -13.69
C GLY A 130 -2.82 25.90 -14.29
N GLY A 131 -3.88 25.40 -14.94
CA GLY A 131 -3.88 24.11 -15.60
C GLY A 131 -2.70 23.90 -16.57
N LEU A 132 -2.07 22.73 -16.48
CA LEU A 132 -0.86 22.38 -17.22
C LEU A 132 -1.12 21.52 -18.46
N TYR A 133 -2.15 20.67 -18.42
CA TYR A 133 -2.34 19.61 -19.42
C TYR A 133 -3.59 19.83 -20.26
N THR A 134 -3.48 19.52 -21.55
CA THR A 134 -4.61 19.58 -22.48
C THR A 134 -5.23 18.19 -22.61
N PRO A 135 -6.57 18.04 -22.55
CA PRO A 135 -7.21 16.74 -22.76
C PRO A 135 -6.94 16.19 -24.17
N GLY A 136 -6.61 14.90 -24.31
CA GLY A 136 -6.31 14.29 -25.61
C GLY A 136 -5.05 14.83 -26.28
N SER A 137 -4.07 15.28 -25.47
CA SER A 137 -2.77 15.71 -25.97
C SER A 137 -1.66 14.81 -25.43
N ASP A 138 -0.50 14.95 -26.05
CA ASP A 138 0.75 14.32 -25.61
C ASP A 138 0.96 14.47 -24.08
N SER A 139 1.23 13.34 -23.45
CA SER A 139 1.51 13.21 -22.02
C SER A 139 2.99 12.97 -21.73
N GLY A 140 3.78 12.60 -22.76
CA GLY A 140 5.17 12.20 -22.68
C GLY A 140 5.41 10.89 -21.93
N TYR A 141 6.66 10.42 -21.93
CA TYR A 141 7.07 9.09 -21.41
C TYR A 141 8.33 9.11 -20.51
N SER A 142 8.99 10.27 -20.36
CA SER A 142 10.33 10.31 -19.77
C SER A 142 10.33 10.26 -18.25
N PHE A 143 10.85 9.15 -17.68
CA PHE A 143 10.99 8.91 -16.24
C PHE A 143 12.43 9.05 -15.72
N ASN A 144 13.29 9.75 -16.46
CA ASN A 144 14.75 9.72 -16.23
C ASN A 144 15.24 10.61 -15.07
N THR A 145 14.32 11.13 -14.24
CA THR A 145 14.66 12.03 -13.13
C THR A 145 14.07 11.51 -11.83
N PRO A 146 14.81 11.55 -10.71
CA PRO A 146 14.28 11.17 -9.40
C PRO A 146 13.08 12.05 -9.00
N ILE A 147 12.03 11.42 -8.48
CA ILE A 147 10.90 12.11 -7.85
C ILE A 147 11.14 12.25 -6.33
N PRO A 148 10.66 13.33 -5.67
CA PRO A 148 9.84 14.41 -6.23
C PRO A 148 10.68 15.46 -6.96
N GLN A 149 10.19 15.92 -8.11
CA GLN A 149 10.75 17.07 -8.82
C GLN A 149 9.66 17.83 -9.57
N SER A 150 9.90 19.11 -9.81
CA SER A 150 8.91 20.07 -10.33
C SER A 150 9.41 20.83 -11.56
N ALA A 151 10.45 20.31 -12.23
CA ALA A 151 11.03 21.00 -13.38
C ALA A 151 10.05 21.02 -14.55
N SER A 152 10.04 22.10 -15.35
CA SER A 152 9.14 22.21 -16.49
C SER A 152 9.40 21.14 -17.58
N THR A 153 10.60 20.56 -17.58
CA THR A 153 11.07 19.54 -18.52
C THR A 153 10.50 18.15 -18.29
N VAL A 154 9.73 17.95 -17.22
CA VAL A 154 9.25 16.61 -16.85
C VAL A 154 7.77 16.48 -17.17
N PRO A 155 7.33 15.29 -17.62
CA PRO A 155 6.00 15.11 -18.17
C PRO A 155 4.90 15.34 -17.13
N TYR A 156 5.09 14.84 -15.90
CA TYR A 156 4.03 14.84 -14.89
C TYR A 156 4.38 15.72 -13.67
N ARG A 157 3.54 16.73 -13.43
CA ARG A 157 3.57 17.68 -12.32
C ARG A 157 2.15 17.81 -11.78
N ASN A 158 2.03 18.12 -10.49
CA ASN A 158 0.72 18.22 -9.82
C ASN A 158 -0.18 17.02 -10.15
N ALA A 159 0.40 15.83 -10.04
CA ALA A 159 -0.23 14.56 -10.41
C ALA A 159 -0.02 13.52 -9.31
N VAL A 160 -0.93 12.56 -9.25
CA VAL A 160 -0.83 11.34 -8.45
C VAL A 160 -0.27 10.24 -9.35
N PHE A 161 0.76 9.56 -8.87
CA PHE A 161 1.47 8.54 -9.61
C PHE A 161 0.96 7.15 -9.25
N GLY A 162 0.54 6.40 -10.27
CA GLY A 162 0.24 4.97 -10.18
C GLY A 162 1.51 4.14 -10.35
N VAL A 163 1.49 3.22 -11.31
CA VAL A 163 2.66 2.37 -11.61
C VAL A 163 3.78 3.16 -12.28
N LEU A 164 3.46 4.26 -12.99
CA LEU A 164 4.39 5.03 -13.83
C LEU A 164 5.26 4.12 -14.70
N GLN A 165 4.67 3.68 -15.80
CA GLN A 165 5.35 2.83 -16.78
C GLN A 165 5.07 3.40 -18.16
N ASP A 166 6.07 3.35 -19.03
CA ASP A 166 5.90 3.64 -20.46
C ASP A 166 5.04 2.54 -21.07
N LEU A 167 3.81 2.89 -21.41
CA LEU A 167 2.81 2.00 -21.96
C LEU A 167 2.35 2.56 -23.30
N ASN A 168 2.45 1.72 -24.33
CA ASN A 168 1.89 1.99 -25.63
C ASN A 168 0.61 1.15 -25.87
N PRO A 169 -0.59 1.76 -25.78
CA PRO A 169 -1.85 1.06 -26.03
C PRO A 169 -2.03 0.59 -27.48
N VAL A 170 -1.38 1.21 -28.47
CA VAL A 170 -1.51 0.88 -29.90
C VAL A 170 -1.00 -0.53 -30.19
N VAL A 171 0.07 -0.94 -29.50
CA VAL A 171 0.67 -2.28 -29.64
C VAL A 171 0.18 -3.28 -28.59
N SER A 172 -0.72 -2.85 -27.70
CA SER A 172 -1.26 -3.70 -26.64
C SER A 172 -2.37 -4.60 -27.17
N PRO A 173 -2.42 -5.90 -26.81
CA PRO A 173 -3.51 -6.76 -27.21
C PRO A 173 -4.85 -6.28 -26.60
N ALA A 174 -5.94 -6.39 -27.36
CA ALA A 174 -7.26 -5.78 -27.09
C ALA A 174 -7.91 -6.11 -25.73
N ASN A 175 -7.34 -7.03 -24.95
CA ASN A 175 -7.85 -7.52 -23.67
C ASN A 175 -6.96 -7.14 -22.46
N HIS A 176 -6.02 -6.21 -22.62
CA HIS A 176 -5.15 -5.73 -21.55
C HIS A 176 -5.37 -4.23 -21.29
N SER A 177 -6.46 -3.90 -20.60
CA SER A 177 -6.61 -2.56 -20.03
C SER A 177 -5.61 -2.37 -18.88
N SER A 178 -4.93 -1.24 -18.84
CA SER A 178 -4.11 -0.77 -17.70
C SER A 178 -4.96 -0.34 -16.49
N ALA A 179 -6.28 -0.21 -16.68
CA ALA A 179 -7.22 -0.12 -15.58
C ALA A 179 -7.31 -1.49 -14.87
N LEU A 180 -7.14 -1.48 -13.53
CA LEU A 180 -7.41 -2.61 -12.64
C LEU A 180 -8.58 -3.44 -13.17
N PRO A 181 -8.40 -4.72 -13.51
CA PRO A 181 -9.42 -5.44 -14.25
C PRO A 181 -10.67 -5.61 -13.38
N ALA A 182 -11.74 -4.92 -13.76
CA ALA A 182 -13.09 -5.38 -13.45
C ALA A 182 -13.25 -6.73 -14.15
N ARG A 183 -13.00 -7.81 -13.41
CA ARG A 183 -13.05 -9.17 -13.93
C ARG A 183 -14.48 -9.48 -14.35
N SER A 184 -14.80 -9.28 -15.63
CA SER A 184 -16.02 -9.82 -16.25
C SER A 184 -15.99 -11.35 -16.12
N LEU A 185 -16.85 -11.88 -15.26
CA LEU A 185 -17.03 -13.32 -15.04
C LEU A 185 -17.94 -13.94 -16.12
N ALA A 186 -17.75 -13.57 -17.38
CA ALA A 186 -18.37 -14.25 -18.51
C ALA A 186 -17.32 -15.12 -19.22
N GLY A 187 -17.32 -16.43 -18.91
CA GLY A 187 -16.95 -17.43 -19.93
C GLY A 187 -15.59 -18.14 -19.87
N ARG A 188 -14.80 -18.13 -18.77
CA ARG A 188 -13.59 -18.99 -18.71
C ARG A 188 -13.79 -20.22 -17.83
N SER A 189 -14.10 -21.34 -18.48
CA SER A 189 -14.10 -22.69 -17.93
C SER A 189 -12.85 -22.93 -17.06
N ARG A 190 -13.06 -23.38 -15.82
CA ARG A 190 -12.00 -23.71 -14.86
C ARG A 190 -11.11 -24.82 -15.44
N ARG A 191 -9.99 -24.47 -16.07
CA ARG A 191 -8.90 -25.45 -16.25
C ARG A 191 -8.33 -25.74 -14.87
N ARG A 192 -8.64 -26.94 -14.34
CA ARG A 192 -8.01 -27.48 -13.13
C ARG A 192 -6.50 -27.51 -13.36
N ARG A 193 -5.75 -26.87 -12.46
CA ARG A 193 -4.29 -26.97 -12.40
C ARG A 193 -3.94 -28.44 -12.07
N PRO A 194 -3.06 -29.11 -12.82
CA PRO A 194 -2.58 -30.43 -12.41
C PRO A 194 -1.78 -30.31 -11.09
N PRO A 195 -1.80 -31.35 -10.24
CA PRO A 195 -1.06 -31.34 -8.97
C PRO A 195 0.44 -31.23 -9.21
N ALA A 196 1.12 -30.47 -8.35
CA ALA A 196 2.57 -30.31 -8.39
C ALA A 196 3.28 -31.66 -8.15
N PRO A 197 4.38 -31.96 -8.85
CA PRO A 197 5.17 -33.15 -8.58
C PRO A 197 5.88 -33.04 -7.22
N PRO A 198 6.11 -34.17 -6.52
CA PRO A 198 6.75 -34.16 -5.21
C PRO A 198 8.21 -33.70 -5.30
N LEU A 199 8.62 -32.88 -4.32
CA LEU A 199 9.99 -32.39 -4.14
C LEU A 199 10.99 -33.55 -4.04
N ALA A 200 11.89 -33.63 -5.02
CA ALA A 200 13.05 -34.52 -4.95
C ALA A 200 13.99 -34.05 -3.82
N ARG A 201 14.23 -34.96 -2.86
CA ARG A 201 15.18 -34.79 -1.76
C ARG A 201 16.61 -34.72 -2.32
N GLN A 202 17.19 -33.53 -2.36
CA GLN A 202 18.58 -33.33 -2.77
C GLN A 202 19.51 -33.92 -1.69
N ARG A 203 20.08 -35.11 -1.95
CA ARG A 203 21.21 -35.65 -1.17
C ARG A 203 22.43 -34.78 -1.44
N ARG A 204 23.04 -34.23 -0.38
CA ARG A 204 24.40 -33.69 -0.42
C ARG A 204 25.36 -34.88 -0.47
N ASP A 205 25.92 -35.15 -1.64
CA ASP A 205 27.16 -35.91 -1.73
C ASP A 205 28.30 -34.90 -1.91
N GLY A 206 29.16 -34.82 -0.89
CA GLY A 206 30.34 -33.97 -0.89
C GLY A 206 31.40 -34.54 -1.82
N HIS A 207 31.97 -33.70 -2.68
CA HIS A 207 33.17 -34.00 -3.44
C HIS A 207 34.21 -32.91 -3.15
N VAL A 208 35.31 -33.32 -2.52
CA VAL A 208 36.53 -32.53 -2.30
C VAL A 208 37.42 -32.74 -3.53
N PRO A 209 37.89 -31.69 -4.24
CA PRO A 209 38.97 -31.86 -5.20
C PRO A 209 40.32 -31.73 -4.50
N SER A 210 41.18 -32.72 -4.76
CA SER A 210 42.59 -32.73 -4.38
C SER A 210 43.44 -32.11 -5.48
N ARG A 211 44.42 -31.30 -5.02
CA ARG A 211 45.54 -30.64 -5.72
C ARG A 211 45.23 -29.38 -6.51
#